data_AF-A7RZ84-F1
#
_entry.id   AF-A7RZ84-F1
#
_cell.length_a   1.000
_cell.length_b   1.000
_cell.length_c   1.000
_cell.angle_alpha   90.00
_cell.angle_beta   90.00
_cell.angle_gamma   90.00
#
_symmetry.space_group_name_H-M   'P 1'
#
loop_
_entity.id
_entity.type
_entity.pdbx_description
1 polymer ?
#
loop_
_entity_poly.entity_id
_entity_poly.type
_entity_poly.pdbx_seq_one_letter_code
_entity_poly.pdbx_strand_id
1 'polypeptide(L)'
;ARKLDSLVLCCYAMKESDDLVCESPGNRFSSCSDLLKYPTLQVSIWIIGFLALVGNFYVLLYWNFLTPEDHHHRAHPKARVQSFLLTNLAVADLLMGVYLWIIAIQGVRWTGEYFRYDVQWRTGMLCQVAGAISTLSSEVSIVIMLIITADRLNCIVFDIRARPLGIKPARVICAFVWLLFTIMSFLPMVFTSYFYDKSAALPYFGRSSVCLPLAFSSARPHGWGYSFAIFIVFNSAAFLFILVAYVSIFLRVRTSSRAVRSTLKRDSALAVRVALIIVTDFCCWMPIIVISIMAFLNKFHDPSQSVMAWIAVFVLPINSSINPLLYTLSNPHARQ
;
A
#
# COMPACT_ATOMS: atom_id res chain seq x y z
N ALA A 1 -19.08 -18.98 -30.76
CA ALA A 1 -18.36 -17.86 -30.12
C ALA A 1 -17.34 -17.28 -31.10
N ARG A 2 -17.35 -15.97 -31.32
CA ARG A 2 -16.23 -15.30 -32.00
C ARG A 2 -15.20 -14.95 -30.92
N LYS A 3 -13.96 -15.40 -31.10
CA LYS A 3 -12.85 -15.03 -30.24
C LYS A 3 -12.36 -13.65 -30.66
N LEU A 4 -12.35 -12.71 -29.74
CA LEU A 4 -11.86 -11.35 -29.93
C LEU A 4 -10.68 -11.10 -28.99
N ASP A 5 -9.67 -10.39 -29.49
CA ASP A 5 -8.46 -10.10 -28.73
C ASP A 5 -8.65 -9.02 -27.65
N SER A 6 -9.83 -8.38 -27.61
CA SER A 6 -10.12 -7.24 -26.74
C SER A 6 -11.52 -7.30 -26.13
N LEU A 7 -11.57 -7.11 -24.80
CA LEU A 7 -12.81 -7.07 -24.03
C LEU A 7 -13.73 -5.95 -24.49
N VAL A 8 -13.18 -4.78 -24.86
CA VAL A 8 -13.96 -3.62 -25.28
C VAL A 8 -14.72 -3.93 -26.58
N LEU A 9 -14.06 -4.55 -27.56
CA LEU A 9 -14.68 -4.98 -28.82
C LEU A 9 -15.78 -6.02 -28.57
N CYS A 10 -15.56 -6.91 -27.61
CA CYS A 10 -16.55 -7.88 -27.15
C CYS A 10 -17.79 -7.20 -26.57
N CYS A 11 -17.62 -6.18 -25.71
CA CYS A 11 -18.71 -5.42 -25.13
C CYS A 11 -19.52 -4.64 -26.18
N TYR A 12 -18.86 -4.04 -27.19
CA TYR A 12 -19.57 -3.39 -28.30
C TYR A 12 -20.38 -4.40 -29.13
N ALA A 13 -19.81 -5.55 -29.45
CA ALA A 13 -20.48 -6.57 -30.24
C ALA A 13 -21.69 -7.18 -29.51
N MET A 14 -21.59 -7.38 -28.19
CA MET A 14 -22.71 -7.84 -27.35
C MET A 14 -23.82 -6.78 -27.20
N LYS A 15 -23.48 -5.48 -27.25
CA LYS A 15 -24.49 -4.41 -27.20
C LYS A 15 -25.30 -4.29 -28.49
N GLU A 16 -24.73 -4.66 -29.62
CA GLU A 16 -25.38 -4.59 -30.94
C GLU A 16 -26.24 -5.84 -31.23
N SER A 17 -25.94 -6.97 -30.58
CA SER A 17 -26.67 -8.22 -30.76
C SER A 17 -26.72 -9.02 -29.46
N ASP A 18 -27.90 -9.07 -28.84
CA ASP A 18 -28.13 -9.75 -27.55
C ASP A 18 -27.86 -11.28 -27.61
N ASP A 19 -27.95 -11.89 -28.80
CA ASP A 19 -27.70 -13.33 -29.02
C ASP A 19 -26.21 -13.67 -29.23
N LEU A 20 -25.32 -12.67 -29.28
CA LEU A 20 -23.92 -12.89 -29.56
C LEU A 20 -23.11 -13.28 -28.31
N VAL A 21 -22.77 -14.55 -28.18
CA VAL A 21 -21.78 -15.01 -27.18
C VAL A 21 -20.37 -14.72 -27.68
N CYS A 22 -19.73 -13.70 -27.11
CA CYS A 22 -18.35 -13.33 -27.39
C CYS A 22 -17.41 -13.82 -26.28
N GLU A 23 -16.30 -14.44 -26.68
CA GLU A 23 -15.22 -14.85 -25.78
C GLU A 23 -14.01 -13.91 -25.98
N SER A 24 -13.72 -13.12 -24.96
CA SER A 24 -12.49 -12.33 -24.84
C SER A 24 -11.67 -12.86 -23.66
N PRO A 25 -10.33 -12.73 -23.65
CA PRO A 25 -9.60 -12.78 -22.38
C PRO A 25 -10.28 -11.80 -21.42
N GLY A 26 -10.87 -12.31 -20.33
CA GLY A 26 -11.57 -11.47 -19.37
C GLY A 26 -10.62 -10.41 -18.80
N ASN A 27 -11.11 -9.19 -18.53
CA ASN A 27 -10.33 -8.27 -17.71
C ASN A 27 -10.42 -8.72 -16.26
N ARG A 28 -9.26 -8.88 -15.62
CA ARG A 28 -9.12 -9.28 -14.21
C ARG A 28 -9.85 -8.36 -13.22
N PHE A 29 -10.10 -7.10 -13.61
CA PHE A 29 -10.58 -6.04 -12.71
C PHE A 29 -11.97 -5.49 -13.08
N SER A 30 -12.26 -5.31 -14.37
CA SER A 30 -13.46 -4.63 -14.87
C SER A 30 -14.40 -5.55 -15.62
N SER A 31 -15.68 -5.17 -15.71
CA SER A 31 -16.68 -5.75 -16.62
C SER A 31 -16.97 -4.78 -17.77
N CYS A 32 -17.91 -5.13 -18.67
CA CYS A 32 -18.41 -4.18 -19.66
C CYS A 32 -19.13 -2.99 -19.01
N SER A 33 -19.89 -3.25 -17.95
CA SER A 33 -20.69 -2.25 -17.24
C SER A 33 -19.86 -1.42 -16.26
N ASP A 34 -18.89 -2.02 -15.57
CA ASP A 34 -18.31 -1.45 -14.36
C ASP A 34 -16.78 -1.51 -14.31
N LEU A 35 -16.17 -0.46 -13.74
CA LEU A 35 -14.72 -0.38 -13.54
C LEU A 35 -14.19 -1.51 -12.64
N LEU A 36 -14.96 -1.86 -11.60
CA LEU A 36 -14.75 -2.99 -10.71
C LEU A 36 -15.89 -4.00 -10.91
N LYS A 37 -15.55 -5.21 -11.35
CA LYS A 37 -16.52 -6.26 -11.72
C LYS A 37 -17.45 -6.68 -10.58
N TYR A 38 -16.97 -6.67 -9.33
CA TYR A 38 -17.71 -7.19 -8.19
C TYR A 38 -18.29 -6.05 -7.34
N PRO A 39 -19.61 -6.05 -7.02
CA PRO A 39 -20.23 -5.05 -6.15
C PRO A 39 -19.55 -4.95 -4.79
N THR A 40 -19.06 -6.06 -4.24
CA THR A 40 -18.31 -6.06 -2.98
C THR A 40 -17.05 -5.20 -3.07
N LEU A 41 -16.29 -5.28 -4.18
CA LEU A 41 -15.11 -4.44 -4.38
C LEU A 41 -15.48 -2.96 -4.48
N GLN A 42 -16.60 -2.65 -5.14
CA GLN A 42 -17.11 -1.28 -5.27
C GLN A 42 -17.51 -0.69 -3.91
N VAL A 43 -18.15 -1.46 -3.03
CA VAL A 43 -18.49 -0.98 -1.68
C VAL A 43 -17.24 -0.86 -0.81
N SER A 44 -16.33 -1.84 -0.87
CA SER A 44 -15.15 -1.86 -0.03
C SER A 44 -14.15 -0.76 -0.34
N ILE A 45 -13.99 -0.36 -1.60
CA ILE A 45 -13.07 0.74 -1.94
C ILE A 45 -13.51 2.07 -1.30
N TRP A 46 -14.82 2.31 -1.18
CA TRP A 46 -15.37 3.47 -0.45
C TRP A 46 -15.07 3.38 1.05
N ILE A 47 -15.32 2.22 1.67
CA ILE A 47 -15.10 2.03 3.11
C ILE A 47 -13.61 2.19 3.45
N ILE A 48 -12.73 1.49 2.74
CA ILE A 48 -11.28 1.51 3.00
C ILE A 48 -10.73 2.91 2.69
N GLY A 49 -11.17 3.54 1.59
CA GLY A 49 -10.78 4.90 1.24
C GLY A 49 -11.20 5.93 2.29
N PHE A 50 -12.43 5.83 2.80
CA PHE A 50 -12.91 6.69 3.88
C PHE A 50 -12.12 6.49 5.17
N LEU A 51 -11.90 5.24 5.59
CA LEU A 51 -11.12 4.93 6.79
C LEU A 51 -9.68 5.42 6.68
N ALA A 52 -9.03 5.23 5.53
CA ALA A 52 -7.68 5.72 5.27
C ALA A 52 -7.61 7.25 5.34
N LEU A 53 -8.57 7.97 4.74
CA LEU A 53 -8.58 9.43 4.81
C LEU A 53 -8.85 9.95 6.22
N VAL A 54 -9.96 9.54 6.83
CA VAL A 54 -10.37 10.07 8.15
C VAL A 54 -9.42 9.63 9.24
N GLY A 55 -9.02 8.37 9.26
CA GLY A 55 -8.11 7.83 10.26
C GLY A 55 -6.75 8.54 10.23
N ASN A 56 -6.13 8.65 9.07
CA ASN A 56 -4.81 9.28 8.98
C ASN A 56 -4.89 10.80 9.18
N PHE A 57 -5.97 11.46 8.75
CA PHE A 57 -6.20 12.88 9.06
C PHE A 57 -6.35 13.11 10.56
N TYR A 58 -7.10 12.26 11.27
CA TYR A 58 -7.20 12.32 12.73
C TYR A 58 -5.83 12.13 13.40
N VAL A 59 -5.00 11.21 12.92
CA VAL A 59 -3.62 11.02 13.43
C VAL A 59 -2.81 12.31 13.26
N LEU A 60 -2.89 12.98 12.11
CA LEU A 60 -2.22 14.27 11.89
C LEU A 60 -2.72 15.34 12.85
N LEU A 61 -4.04 15.46 13.05
CA LEU A 61 -4.62 16.42 13.99
C LEU A 61 -4.20 16.12 15.43
N TYR A 62 -4.21 14.85 15.81
CA TYR A 62 -3.88 14.40 17.15
C TYR A 62 -2.44 14.76 17.53
N TRP A 63 -1.48 14.45 16.65
CA TRP A 63 -0.06 14.70 16.93
C TRP A 63 0.36 16.16 16.80
N ASN A 64 -0.31 16.95 15.94
CA ASN A 64 0.07 18.35 15.71
C ASN A 64 -0.70 19.36 16.58
N PHE A 65 -1.95 19.06 16.95
CA PHE A 65 -2.84 20.04 17.59
C PHE A 65 -3.50 19.56 18.89
N LEU A 66 -3.94 18.30 18.97
CA LEU A 66 -4.74 17.82 20.11
C LEU A 66 -3.93 17.23 21.26
N THR A 67 -2.62 17.07 21.11
CA THR A 67 -1.75 16.79 22.26
C THR A 67 -1.45 18.10 22.97
N PRO A 68 -2.11 18.40 24.11
CA PRO A 68 -1.80 19.57 24.90
C PRO A 68 -0.33 19.48 25.28
N GLU A 69 0.31 20.62 25.44
CA GLU A 69 1.70 20.71 25.87
C GLU A 69 1.89 20.10 27.26
N ASP A 70 2.02 18.79 27.36
CA ASP A 70 2.96 18.23 28.32
C ASP A 70 4.35 18.55 27.78
N HIS A 71 4.77 19.79 28.02
CA HIS A 71 6.13 20.29 27.81
C HIS A 71 7.18 19.31 28.40
N HIS A 72 6.78 18.48 29.37
CA HIS A 72 7.60 17.43 29.97
C HIS A 72 7.67 16.12 29.16
N HIS A 73 6.64 15.73 28.39
CA HIS A 73 6.66 14.51 27.56
C HIS A 73 7.30 14.73 26.17
N ARG A 74 7.13 15.92 25.57
CA ARG A 74 7.88 16.33 24.37
C ARG A 74 9.37 16.61 24.66
N ALA A 75 9.78 16.68 25.93
CA ALA A 75 11.17 16.85 26.34
C ALA A 75 12.04 15.63 26.01
N HIS A 76 11.45 14.42 25.89
CA HIS A 76 12.21 13.23 25.52
C HIS A 76 12.46 13.17 24.00
N PRO A 77 13.73 13.19 23.55
CA PRO A 77 14.07 13.19 22.13
C PRO A 77 13.48 12.01 21.35
N LYS A 78 13.30 10.85 22.00
CA LYS A 78 12.71 9.63 21.43
C LYS A 78 11.24 9.79 21.04
N ALA A 79 10.43 10.42 21.90
CA ALA A 79 8.99 10.62 21.64
C ALA A 79 8.76 11.57 20.46
N ARG A 80 9.62 12.59 20.32
CA ARG A 80 9.56 13.56 19.22
C ARG A 80 9.86 12.93 17.86
N VAL A 81 10.84 12.03 17.79
CA VAL A 81 11.21 11.32 16.55
C VAL A 81 10.13 10.32 16.17
N GLN A 82 9.62 9.56 17.14
CA GLN A 82 8.51 8.63 16.90
C GLN A 82 7.27 9.36 16.37
N SER A 83 6.84 10.45 17.01
CA SER A 83 5.71 11.25 16.53
C SER A 83 5.94 11.74 15.11
N PHE A 84 7.13 12.29 14.81
CA PHE A 84 7.48 12.73 13.45
C PHE A 84 7.40 11.60 12.40
N LEU A 85 7.92 10.41 12.70
CA LEU A 85 7.86 9.27 11.78
C LEU A 85 6.42 8.78 11.59
N LEU A 86 5.60 8.75 12.64
CA LEU A 86 4.18 8.42 12.55
C LEU A 86 3.39 9.47 11.77
N THR A 87 3.73 10.75 11.88
CA THR A 87 3.16 11.81 11.03
C THR A 87 3.51 11.58 9.56
N ASN A 88 4.77 11.23 9.23
CA ASN A 88 5.15 10.93 7.84
C ASN A 88 4.40 9.71 7.30
N LEU A 89 4.24 8.66 8.12
CA LEU A 89 3.45 7.49 7.74
C LEU A 89 1.98 7.85 7.48
N ALA A 90 1.38 8.67 8.34
CA ALA A 90 0.01 9.14 8.15
C ALA A 90 -0.15 9.99 6.88
N VAL A 91 0.83 10.84 6.53
CA VAL A 91 0.83 11.57 5.25
C VAL A 91 0.91 10.61 4.07
N ALA A 92 1.78 9.60 4.13
CA ALA A 92 1.88 8.58 3.08
C ALA A 92 0.56 7.81 2.93
N ASP A 93 -0.05 7.35 4.02
CA ASP A 93 -1.31 6.59 3.99
C ASP A 93 -2.53 7.44 3.58
N LEU A 94 -2.53 8.75 3.83
CA LEU A 94 -3.52 9.67 3.25
C LEU A 94 -3.49 9.67 1.73
N LEU A 95 -2.31 9.58 1.11
CA LEU A 95 -2.18 9.49 -0.35
C LEU A 95 -2.83 8.22 -0.90
N MET A 96 -2.74 7.09 -0.18
CA MET A 96 -3.51 5.87 -0.53
C MET A 96 -5.01 6.15 -0.50
N GLY A 97 -5.48 6.83 0.55
CA GLY A 97 -6.88 7.26 0.64
C GLY A 97 -7.32 8.11 -0.56
N VAL A 98 -6.52 9.10 -0.96
CA VAL A 98 -6.77 9.92 -2.16
C VAL A 98 -6.87 9.06 -3.42
N TYR A 99 -5.93 8.12 -3.61
CA TYR A 99 -5.96 7.17 -4.73
C TYR A 99 -7.26 6.36 -4.75
N LEU A 100 -7.66 5.75 -3.62
CA LEU A 100 -8.88 4.93 -3.56
C LEU A 100 -10.13 5.76 -3.88
N TRP A 101 -10.19 7.00 -3.42
CA TRP A 101 -11.28 7.91 -3.74
C TRP A 101 -11.33 8.27 -5.23
N ILE A 102 -10.19 8.48 -5.88
CA ILE A 102 -10.15 8.69 -7.34
C ILE A 102 -10.78 7.49 -8.06
N ILE A 103 -10.39 6.26 -7.70
CA ILE A 103 -10.95 5.04 -8.31
C ILE A 103 -12.43 4.88 -7.98
N ALA A 104 -12.86 5.15 -6.74
CA ALA A 104 -14.23 5.00 -6.29
C ALA A 104 -15.19 5.98 -7.00
N ILE A 105 -14.82 7.26 -7.07
CA ILE A 105 -15.57 8.30 -7.80
C ILE A 105 -15.70 7.89 -9.26
N GLN A 106 -14.59 7.42 -9.85
CA GLN A 106 -14.56 7.09 -11.25
C GLN A 106 -15.33 5.81 -11.58
N GLY A 107 -15.39 4.87 -10.64
CA GLY A 107 -16.21 3.67 -10.71
C GLY A 107 -17.71 3.98 -10.75
N VAL A 108 -18.19 4.90 -9.91
CA VAL A 108 -19.61 5.33 -9.90
C VAL A 108 -19.97 6.13 -11.14
N ARG A 109 -19.07 7.01 -11.60
CA ARG A 109 -19.31 7.87 -12.77
C ARG A 109 -19.57 7.10 -14.07
N TRP A 110 -19.05 5.88 -14.18
CA TRP A 110 -19.17 5.06 -15.39
C TRP A 110 -19.94 3.77 -15.19
N THR A 111 -20.64 3.62 -14.06
CA THR A 111 -21.51 2.47 -13.79
C THR A 111 -22.49 2.25 -14.95
N GLY A 112 -22.58 1.01 -15.42
CA GLY A 112 -23.44 0.61 -16.54
C GLY A 112 -22.86 0.80 -17.94
N GLU A 113 -21.86 1.68 -18.13
CA GLU A 113 -21.29 1.98 -19.45
C GLU A 113 -19.75 2.10 -19.47
N TYR A 114 -19.06 1.46 -18.52
CA TYR A 114 -17.60 1.56 -18.37
C TYR A 114 -16.81 1.24 -19.65
N PHE A 115 -17.24 0.26 -20.44
CA PHE A 115 -16.55 -0.13 -21.68
C PHE A 115 -16.33 1.03 -22.66
N ARG A 116 -17.20 2.05 -22.66
CA ARG A 116 -17.06 3.25 -23.51
C ARG A 116 -15.90 4.14 -23.07
N TYR A 117 -15.54 4.08 -21.80
CA TYR A 117 -14.55 4.95 -21.17
C TYR A 117 -13.25 4.23 -20.80
N ASP A 118 -13.19 2.89 -20.89
CA ASP A 118 -12.01 2.08 -20.48
C ASP A 118 -10.69 2.58 -21.07
N VAL A 119 -10.64 2.76 -22.40
CA VAL A 119 -9.42 3.20 -23.09
C VAL A 119 -9.07 4.63 -22.71
N GLN A 120 -10.06 5.55 -22.73
CA GLN A 120 -9.86 6.94 -22.36
C GLN A 120 -9.36 7.10 -20.91
N TRP A 121 -9.90 6.29 -20.00
CA TRP A 121 -9.49 6.26 -18.60
C TRP A 121 -8.04 5.82 -18.45
N ARG A 122 -7.71 4.65 -18.98
CA ARG A 122 -6.43 3.98 -18.78
C ARG A 122 -5.28 4.70 -19.47
N THR A 123 -5.56 5.40 -20.57
CA THR A 123 -4.60 6.29 -21.25
C THR A 123 -4.56 7.69 -20.65
N GLY A 124 -5.56 8.07 -19.86
CA GLY A 124 -5.71 9.40 -19.30
C GLY A 124 -4.71 9.74 -18.19
N MET A 125 -4.42 11.03 -18.06
CA MET A 125 -3.49 11.57 -17.06
C MET A 125 -3.95 11.27 -15.62
N LEU A 126 -5.26 11.32 -15.35
CA LEU A 126 -5.79 11.06 -14.00
C LEU A 126 -5.48 9.63 -13.54
N CYS A 127 -5.55 8.63 -14.43
CA CYS A 127 -5.15 7.26 -14.11
C CYS A 127 -3.64 7.15 -13.86
N GLN A 128 -2.81 7.81 -14.67
CA GLN A 128 -1.35 7.80 -14.47
C GLN A 128 -0.95 8.44 -13.14
N VAL A 129 -1.52 9.60 -12.81
CA VAL A 129 -1.28 10.28 -11.53
C VAL A 129 -1.80 9.45 -10.36
N ALA A 130 -2.98 8.84 -10.47
CA ALA A 130 -3.52 7.96 -9.43
C ALA A 130 -2.59 6.77 -9.15
N GLY A 131 -2.04 6.13 -10.20
CA GLY A 131 -1.07 5.05 -10.07
C GLY A 131 0.27 5.49 -9.47
N ALA A 132 0.75 6.69 -9.81
CA ALA A 132 1.94 7.26 -9.21
C ALA A 132 1.72 7.59 -7.72
N ILE A 133 0.56 8.14 -7.36
CA ILE A 133 0.18 8.45 -5.97
C ILE A 133 0.09 7.17 -5.14
N SER A 134 -0.52 6.10 -5.67
CA SER A 134 -0.61 4.82 -4.95
C SER A 134 0.76 4.19 -4.74
N THR A 135 1.63 4.24 -5.75
CA THR A 135 3.02 3.76 -5.64
C THR A 135 3.81 4.58 -4.62
N LEU A 136 3.72 5.90 -4.66
CA LEU A 136 4.40 6.79 -3.71
C LEU A 136 3.97 6.49 -2.28
N SER A 137 2.65 6.37 -2.09
CA SER A 137 2.06 6.04 -0.80
C SER A 137 2.58 4.72 -0.26
N SER A 138 2.46 3.63 -1.04
CA SER A 138 2.84 2.29 -0.57
C SER A 138 4.33 2.18 -0.24
N GLU A 139 5.19 2.71 -1.10
CA GLU A 139 6.64 2.57 -0.96
C GLU A 139 7.19 3.46 0.18
N VAL A 140 6.71 4.70 0.31
CA VAL A 140 7.09 5.57 1.43
C VAL A 140 6.62 4.96 2.76
N SER A 141 5.40 4.43 2.84
CA SER A 141 4.91 3.78 4.07
C SER A 141 5.82 2.64 4.51
N ILE A 142 6.23 1.74 3.60
CA ILE A 142 7.14 0.63 3.89
C ILE A 142 8.51 1.13 4.41
N VAL A 143 9.07 2.15 3.77
CA VAL A 143 10.38 2.70 4.18
C VAL A 143 10.31 3.39 5.53
N ILE A 144 9.22 4.11 5.82
CA ILE A 144 9.01 4.72 7.14
C ILE A 144 8.85 3.64 8.21
N MET A 145 8.14 2.54 7.93
CA MET A 145 8.04 1.40 8.83
C MET A 145 9.39 0.71 9.06
N LEU A 146 10.23 0.60 8.04
CA LEU A 146 11.61 0.12 8.17
C LEU A 146 12.41 1.01 9.13
N ILE A 147 12.34 2.33 8.97
CA ILE A 147 13.04 3.29 9.83
C ILE A 147 12.56 3.18 11.27
N ILE A 148 11.25 3.12 11.50
CA ILE A 148 10.66 2.92 12.84
C ILE A 148 11.17 1.62 13.45
N THR A 149 11.16 0.53 12.67
CA THR A 149 11.57 -0.79 13.15
C THR A 149 13.06 -0.87 13.45
N ALA A 150 13.91 -0.28 12.59
CA ALA A 150 15.34 -0.22 12.80
C ALA A 150 15.70 0.59 14.06
N ASP A 151 15.07 1.75 14.27
CA ASP A 151 15.27 2.55 15.49
C ASP A 151 14.86 1.76 16.74
N ARG A 152 13.74 1.04 16.69
CA ARG A 152 13.27 0.17 17.79
C ARG A 152 14.21 -0.99 18.06
N LEU A 153 14.64 -1.71 17.03
CA LEU A 153 15.56 -2.84 17.14
C LEU A 153 16.88 -2.38 17.79
N ASN A 154 17.43 -1.27 17.30
CA ASN A 154 18.63 -0.66 17.83
C ASN A 154 18.49 -0.26 19.31
N CYS A 155 17.34 0.34 19.69
CA CYS A 155 17.10 0.76 21.06
C CYS A 155 16.82 -0.37 22.05
N ILE A 156 16.19 -1.47 21.62
CA ILE A 156 15.69 -2.53 22.54
C ILE A 156 16.63 -3.74 22.58
N VAL A 157 17.08 -4.21 21.41
CA VAL A 157 17.84 -5.48 21.32
C VAL A 157 19.32 -5.25 21.52
N PHE A 158 19.88 -4.27 20.81
CA PHE A 158 21.32 -4.10 20.80
C PHE A 158 21.87 -3.36 22.01
N ASP A 159 21.03 -2.73 22.85
CA ASP A 159 21.22 -2.26 24.25
C ASP A 159 22.59 -1.60 24.62
N ILE A 160 23.45 -1.30 23.64
CA ILE A 160 24.86 -1.03 23.84
C ILE A 160 25.18 0.30 23.13
N ARG A 161 25.17 1.40 23.89
CA ARG A 161 25.71 2.72 23.52
C ARG A 161 25.11 3.41 22.28
N ALA A 162 24.18 2.79 21.56
CA ALA A 162 23.61 3.37 20.36
C ALA A 162 22.69 4.54 20.70
N ARG A 163 23.01 5.72 20.19
CA ARG A 163 22.15 6.90 20.35
C ARG A 163 20.85 6.64 19.56
N PRO A 164 19.67 6.89 20.15
CA PRO A 164 18.42 6.79 19.41
C PRO A 164 18.46 7.75 18.21
N LEU A 165 17.70 7.43 17.16
CA LEU A 165 17.63 8.30 15.99
C LEU A 165 17.22 9.71 16.44
N GLY A 166 18.06 10.69 16.14
CA GLY A 166 17.79 12.09 16.46
C GLY A 166 16.81 12.72 15.47
N ILE A 167 16.15 13.82 15.87
CA ILE A 167 15.17 14.49 15.00
C ILE A 167 15.80 15.11 13.74
N LYS A 168 17.04 15.61 13.84
CA LYS A 168 17.77 16.19 12.70
C LYS A 168 18.04 15.13 11.62
N PRO A 169 18.72 14.00 11.91
CA PRO A 169 18.91 12.96 10.90
C PRO A 169 17.58 12.34 10.44
N ALA A 170 16.58 12.17 11.33
CA ALA A 170 15.26 11.69 10.91
C ALA A 170 14.63 12.57 9.82
N ARG A 171 14.69 13.91 9.95
CA ARG A 171 14.18 14.83 8.92
C ARG A 171 14.93 14.70 7.59
N VAL A 172 16.26 14.62 7.64
CA VAL A 172 17.08 14.47 6.43
C VAL A 172 16.77 13.15 5.72
N ILE A 173 16.68 12.05 6.48
CA ILE A 173 16.32 10.73 5.96
C ILE A 173 14.93 10.77 5.34
N CYS A 174 13.91 11.28 6.05
CA CYS A 174 12.55 11.36 5.51
C CYS A 174 12.48 12.25 4.26
N ALA A 175 13.16 13.39 4.24
CA ALA A 175 13.19 14.26 3.05
C ALA A 175 13.81 13.54 1.85
N PHE A 176 14.89 12.78 2.06
CA PHE A 176 15.50 11.96 1.02
C PHE A 176 14.57 10.84 0.55
N VAL A 177 13.90 10.14 1.48
CA VAL A 177 12.90 9.11 1.16
C VAL A 177 11.78 9.69 0.30
N TRP A 178 11.17 10.79 0.72
CA TRP A 178 10.11 11.45 -0.04
C TRP A 178 10.58 11.85 -1.43
N LEU A 179 11.77 12.44 -1.56
CA LEU A 179 12.33 12.83 -2.86
C LEU A 179 12.56 11.61 -3.76
N LEU A 180 13.25 10.59 -3.24
CA LEU A 180 13.61 9.39 -3.98
C LEU A 180 12.36 8.65 -4.50
N PHE A 181 11.40 8.38 -3.62
CA PHE A 181 10.21 7.63 -3.99
C PHE A 181 9.22 8.46 -4.81
N THR A 182 9.24 9.80 -4.72
CA THR A 182 8.51 10.65 -5.67
C THR A 182 9.11 10.51 -7.07
N ILE A 183 10.43 10.61 -7.20
CA ILE A 183 11.09 10.43 -8.50
C ILE A 183 10.78 9.05 -9.07
N MET A 184 10.92 7.98 -8.27
CA MET A 184 10.62 6.62 -8.71
C MET A 184 9.14 6.49 -9.13
N SER A 185 8.19 6.94 -8.31
CA SER A 185 6.76 6.76 -8.60
C SER A 185 6.29 7.48 -9.86
N PHE A 186 6.86 8.65 -10.16
CA PHE A 186 6.53 9.42 -11.37
C PHE A 186 7.42 9.06 -12.58
N LEU A 187 8.50 8.30 -12.38
CA LEU A 187 9.42 7.87 -13.43
C LEU A 187 8.70 7.24 -14.65
N PRO A 188 7.70 6.34 -14.48
CA PRO A 188 7.04 5.70 -15.61
C PRO A 188 6.23 6.66 -16.50
N MET A 189 5.86 7.83 -15.96
CA MET A 189 5.15 8.86 -16.72
C MET A 189 6.08 9.69 -17.60
N VAL A 190 7.34 9.87 -17.18
CA VAL A 190 8.33 10.68 -17.90
C VAL A 190 9.07 9.83 -18.94
N PHE A 191 9.49 8.62 -18.58
CA PHE A 191 10.29 7.74 -19.44
C PHE A 191 9.41 6.79 -20.26
N THR A 192 8.50 7.36 -21.05
CA THR A 192 7.52 6.60 -21.85
C THR A 192 8.17 5.62 -22.83
N SER A 193 9.38 5.88 -23.31
CA SER A 193 10.11 4.97 -24.22
C SER A 193 10.36 3.57 -23.65
N TYR A 194 10.58 3.47 -22.34
CA TYR A 194 10.82 2.20 -21.64
C TYR A 194 9.56 1.64 -20.97
N PHE A 195 8.60 2.49 -20.62
CA PHE A 195 7.44 2.12 -19.80
C PHE A 195 6.14 1.99 -20.58
N TYR A 196 6.06 2.53 -21.81
CA TYR A 196 4.90 2.38 -22.67
C TYR A 196 4.84 0.99 -23.29
N ASP A 197 3.70 0.32 -23.16
CA ASP A 197 3.46 -0.97 -23.79
C ASP A 197 2.94 -0.75 -25.21
N LYS A 198 3.81 -0.92 -26.21
CA LYS A 198 3.46 -0.76 -27.63
C LYS A 198 2.46 -1.82 -28.11
N SER A 199 2.50 -3.02 -27.56
CA SER A 199 1.62 -4.12 -27.97
C SER A 199 0.19 -3.90 -27.47
N ALA A 200 0.05 -3.35 -26.27
CA ALA A 200 -1.26 -3.05 -25.68
C ALA A 200 -1.73 -1.60 -25.93
N ALA A 201 -0.88 -0.75 -26.53
CA ALA A 201 -1.08 0.70 -26.69
C ALA A 201 -1.44 1.43 -25.38
N LEU A 202 -0.86 0.97 -24.26
CA LEU A 202 -1.19 1.46 -22.93
C LEU A 202 0.03 1.98 -22.18
N PRO A 203 -0.12 3.09 -21.44
CA PRO A 203 0.91 3.55 -20.52
C PRO A 203 1.02 2.62 -19.30
N TYR A 204 2.13 2.75 -18.57
CA TYR A 204 2.52 1.82 -17.49
C TYR A 204 1.43 1.59 -16.44
N PHE A 205 0.87 2.66 -15.86
CA PHE A 205 -0.19 2.53 -14.86
C PHE A 205 -1.53 2.11 -15.49
N GLY A 206 -1.73 2.38 -16.79
CA GLY A 206 -2.97 2.06 -17.52
C GLY A 206 -3.15 0.58 -17.84
N ARG A 207 -2.21 -0.28 -17.44
CA ARG A 207 -2.29 -1.73 -17.66
C ARG A 207 -3.44 -2.40 -16.89
N SER A 208 -3.93 -1.75 -15.83
CA SER A 208 -5.12 -2.17 -15.11
C SER A 208 -6.18 -1.06 -15.08
N SER A 209 -7.46 -1.41 -14.94
CA SER A 209 -8.55 -0.43 -14.80
C SER A 209 -8.47 0.35 -13.48
N VAL A 210 -7.77 -0.19 -12.48
CA VAL A 210 -7.49 0.45 -11.19
C VAL A 210 -6.15 1.21 -11.16
N CYS A 211 -5.49 1.37 -12.31
CA CYS A 211 -4.29 2.18 -12.45
C CYS A 211 -3.06 1.70 -11.64
N LEU A 212 -3.01 0.42 -11.29
CA LEU A 212 -1.91 -0.18 -10.54
C LEU A 212 -0.87 -0.85 -11.43
N PRO A 213 0.43 -0.72 -11.09
CA PRO A 213 1.53 -1.40 -11.77
C PRO A 213 1.69 -2.84 -11.29
N LEU A 214 0.81 -3.73 -11.75
CA LEU A 214 0.76 -5.11 -11.25
C LEU A 214 1.97 -5.92 -11.77
N ALA A 215 2.86 -6.31 -10.85
CA ALA A 215 4.05 -7.11 -11.15
C ALA A 215 3.77 -8.62 -11.33
N PHE A 216 2.57 -9.10 -10.99
CA PHE A 216 2.22 -10.53 -10.92
C PHE A 216 1.77 -11.16 -12.24
N SER A 217 1.87 -10.43 -13.35
CA SER A 217 1.52 -10.95 -14.67
C SER A 217 2.65 -11.81 -15.24
N SER A 218 2.31 -12.98 -15.79
CA SER A 218 3.26 -13.86 -16.49
C SER A 218 3.78 -13.25 -17.80
N ALA A 219 2.96 -12.40 -18.45
CA ALA A 219 3.44 -11.51 -19.49
C ALA A 219 4.43 -10.54 -18.84
N ARG A 220 5.66 -10.49 -19.34
CA ARG A 220 6.75 -9.60 -18.89
C ARG A 220 6.77 -8.34 -19.79
N PRO A 221 5.83 -7.39 -19.63
CA PRO A 221 5.78 -6.20 -20.48
C PRO A 221 6.96 -5.28 -20.23
N HIS A 222 7.11 -4.28 -21.07
CA HIS A 222 8.05 -3.17 -20.88
C HIS A 222 7.95 -2.58 -19.47
N GLY A 223 9.07 -2.36 -18.78
CA GLY A 223 9.05 -1.92 -17.38
C GLY A 223 8.72 -2.99 -16.33
N TRP A 224 8.51 -4.26 -16.71
CA TRP A 224 8.28 -5.35 -15.74
C TRP A 224 9.40 -5.49 -14.72
N GLY A 225 10.66 -5.35 -15.15
CA GLY A 225 11.82 -5.42 -14.24
C GLY A 225 11.80 -4.35 -13.14
N TYR A 226 11.28 -3.15 -13.46
CA TYR A 226 11.09 -2.08 -12.49
C TYR A 226 9.98 -2.43 -11.48
N SER A 227 8.81 -2.88 -11.96
CA SER A 227 7.72 -3.32 -11.08
C SER A 227 8.15 -4.48 -10.19
N PHE A 228 8.88 -5.45 -10.75
CA PHE A 228 9.38 -6.61 -10.02
C PHE A 228 10.38 -6.21 -8.93
N ALA A 229 11.34 -5.35 -9.26
CA ALA A 229 12.36 -4.91 -8.31
C ALA A 229 11.75 -4.17 -7.10
N ILE A 230 10.79 -3.27 -7.33
CA ILE A 230 10.19 -2.47 -6.26
C ILE A 230 9.13 -3.27 -5.50
N PHE A 231 8.08 -3.71 -6.18
CA PHE A 231 6.93 -4.30 -5.50
C PHE A 231 7.17 -5.70 -4.96
N ILE A 232 8.17 -6.42 -5.49
CA ILE A 232 8.48 -7.79 -5.08
C ILE A 232 9.78 -7.84 -4.31
N VAL A 233 10.91 -7.50 -4.93
CA VAL A 233 12.23 -7.72 -4.32
C VAL A 233 12.43 -6.79 -3.12
N PHE A 234 12.25 -5.49 -3.29
CA PHE A 234 12.41 -4.49 -2.23
C PHE A 234 11.39 -4.72 -1.11
N ASN A 235 10.10 -4.87 -1.43
CA ASN A 235 9.07 -5.10 -0.42
C ASN A 235 9.28 -6.42 0.34
N SER A 236 9.63 -7.51 -0.33
CA SER A 236 9.91 -8.79 0.36
C SER A 236 11.11 -8.68 1.30
N ALA A 237 12.19 -8.02 0.87
CA ALA A 237 13.35 -7.78 1.71
C ALA A 237 13.02 -6.91 2.93
N ALA A 238 12.21 -5.86 2.72
CA ALA A 238 11.73 -4.98 3.78
C ALA A 238 10.91 -5.76 4.83
N PHE A 239 9.92 -6.54 4.40
CA PHE A 239 9.09 -7.32 5.31
C PHE A 239 9.88 -8.41 6.04
N LEU A 240 10.85 -9.05 5.39
CA LEU A 240 11.74 -10.01 6.04
C LEU A 240 12.56 -9.35 7.14
N PHE A 241 13.17 -8.20 6.86
CA PHE A 241 13.90 -7.44 7.88
C PHE A 241 13.00 -7.08 9.06
N ILE A 242 11.80 -6.56 8.77
CA ILE A 242 10.82 -6.17 9.78
C ILE A 242 10.47 -7.39 10.66
N LEU A 243 10.15 -8.53 10.06
CA LEU A 243 9.82 -9.77 10.77
C LEU A 243 10.95 -10.18 11.72
N VAL A 244 12.19 -10.29 11.21
CA VAL A 244 13.36 -10.71 12.00
C VAL A 244 13.64 -9.74 13.15
N ALA A 245 13.49 -8.44 12.88
CA ALA A 245 13.67 -7.40 13.89
C ALA A 245 12.66 -7.54 15.03
N TYR A 246 11.37 -7.74 14.74
CA TYR A 246 10.36 -7.90 15.78
C TYR A 246 10.46 -9.21 16.54
N VAL A 247 10.83 -10.32 15.88
CA VAL A 247 11.13 -11.57 16.57
C VAL A 247 12.26 -11.33 17.58
N SER A 248 13.31 -10.63 17.18
CA SER A 248 14.45 -10.30 18.04
C SER A 248 14.06 -9.37 19.20
N ILE A 249 13.26 -8.33 18.94
CA ILE A 249 12.68 -7.46 19.97
C ILE A 249 11.85 -8.26 20.97
N PHE A 250 10.96 -9.12 20.48
CA PHE A 250 10.09 -9.94 21.31
C PHE A 250 10.88 -10.90 22.21
N LEU A 251 11.88 -11.59 21.65
CA LEU A 251 12.76 -12.49 22.39
C LEU A 251 13.54 -11.73 23.46
N ARG A 252 14.10 -10.55 23.14
CA ARG A 252 14.81 -9.72 24.11
C ARG A 252 13.89 -9.26 25.23
N VAL A 253 12.70 -8.73 24.90
CA VAL A 253 11.72 -8.28 25.90
C VAL A 253 11.30 -9.41 26.82
N ARG A 254 11.04 -10.62 26.30
CA ARG A 254 10.70 -11.78 27.14
C ARG A 254 11.83 -12.21 28.06
N THR A 255 13.07 -12.21 27.57
CA THR A 255 14.25 -12.56 28.38
C THR A 255 14.48 -11.52 29.49
N SER A 256 14.40 -10.23 29.18
CA SER A 256 14.54 -9.14 30.17
C SER A 256 13.37 -9.06 31.15
N SER A 257 12.16 -9.50 30.78
CA SER A 257 10.98 -9.54 31.67
C SER A 257 11.12 -10.53 32.83
N ARG A 258 12.01 -11.53 32.73
CA ARG A 258 12.31 -12.44 33.85
C ARG A 258 13.12 -11.77 34.97
N ALA A 259 13.64 -10.56 34.75
CA ALA A 259 14.57 -9.91 35.68
C ALA A 259 13.98 -8.74 36.53
N VAL A 260 12.95 -8.00 36.10
CA VAL A 260 12.39 -6.85 36.89
C VAL A 260 10.88 -6.64 36.64
N ARG A 261 10.07 -6.52 37.70
CA ARG A 261 8.59 -6.74 37.64
C ARG A 261 7.70 -5.49 37.48
N SER A 262 8.19 -4.25 37.59
CA SER A 262 7.31 -3.05 37.69
C SER A 262 7.41 -2.04 36.53
N THR A 263 8.60 -1.67 36.05
CA THR A 263 8.80 -0.72 34.93
C THR A 263 8.54 -1.33 33.55
N LEU A 264 8.58 -2.67 33.46
CA LEU A 264 8.51 -3.45 32.21
C LEU A 264 7.11 -3.54 31.58
N LYS A 265 6.03 -3.41 32.35
CA LYS A 265 4.65 -3.56 31.84
C LYS A 265 4.26 -2.51 30.79
N ARG A 266 4.84 -1.30 30.85
CA ARG A 266 4.51 -0.21 29.93
C ARG A 266 5.24 -0.34 28.59
N ASP A 267 6.52 -0.72 28.64
CA ASP A 267 7.35 -0.91 27.43
C ASP A 267 7.04 -2.23 26.72
N SER A 268 6.70 -3.31 27.45
CA SER A 268 6.28 -4.58 26.86
C SER A 268 4.91 -4.49 26.18
N ALA A 269 3.97 -3.74 26.76
CA ALA A 269 2.66 -3.51 26.14
C ALA A 269 2.78 -2.67 24.88
N LEU A 270 3.66 -1.65 24.87
CA LEU A 270 3.95 -0.86 23.67
C LEU A 270 4.60 -1.71 22.56
N ALA A 271 5.55 -2.60 22.90
CA ALA A 271 6.22 -3.49 21.95
C ALA A 271 5.27 -4.53 21.34
N VAL A 272 4.37 -5.12 22.13
CA VAL A 272 3.33 -6.05 21.65
C VAL A 272 2.35 -5.35 20.71
N ARG A 273 2.01 -4.09 20.99
CA ARG A 273 1.10 -3.30 20.14
C ARG A 273 1.74 -2.95 18.80
N VAL A 274 3.01 -2.54 18.79
CA VAL A 274 3.78 -2.31 17.56
C VAL A 274 3.97 -3.62 16.77
N ALA A 275 4.18 -4.75 17.46
CA ALA A 275 4.24 -6.06 16.84
C ALA A 275 2.91 -6.46 16.18
N LEU A 276 1.75 -6.09 16.76
CA LEU A 276 0.45 -6.32 16.12
C LEU A 276 0.27 -5.55 14.81
N ILE A 277 0.73 -4.29 14.74
CA ILE A 277 0.73 -3.48 13.50
C ILE A 277 1.49 -4.17 12.39
N ILE A 278 2.57 -4.81 12.76
CA ILE A 278 3.54 -5.32 11.81
C ILE A 278 3.21 -6.75 11.41
N VAL A 279 2.61 -7.52 12.32
CA VAL A 279 1.99 -8.80 11.98
C VAL A 279 0.80 -8.56 11.05
N THR A 280 -0.03 -7.53 11.26
CA THR A 280 -1.11 -7.22 10.32
C THR A 280 -0.56 -6.85 8.94
N ASP A 281 0.50 -6.04 8.89
CA ASP A 281 1.10 -5.65 7.62
C ASP A 281 1.77 -6.82 6.90
N PHE A 282 2.50 -7.66 7.64
CA PHE A 282 3.11 -8.88 7.11
C PHE A 282 2.07 -9.88 6.62
N CYS A 283 0.99 -10.10 7.37
CA CYS A 283 -0.11 -10.98 6.96
C CYS A 283 -0.82 -10.47 5.71
N CYS A 284 -0.90 -9.15 5.51
CA CYS A 284 -1.45 -8.58 4.28
C CYS A 284 -0.49 -8.78 3.10
N TRP A 285 0.82 -8.62 3.26
CA TRP A 285 1.76 -8.79 2.14
C TRP A 285 2.12 -10.25 1.83
N MET A 286 1.91 -11.18 2.76
CA MET A 286 2.18 -12.60 2.56
C MET A 286 1.47 -13.23 1.36
N PRO A 287 0.14 -13.07 1.18
CA PRO A 287 -0.57 -13.52 -0.01
C PRO A 287 0.05 -13.01 -1.32
N ILE A 288 0.50 -11.76 -1.33
CA ILE A 288 1.12 -11.11 -2.49
C ILE A 288 2.42 -11.81 -2.86
N ILE A 289 3.29 -12.04 -1.88
CA ILE A 289 4.59 -12.71 -2.08
C ILE A 289 4.38 -14.15 -2.58
N VAL A 290 3.47 -14.90 -1.96
CA VAL A 290 3.19 -16.30 -2.33
C VAL A 290 2.68 -16.39 -3.77
N ILE A 291 1.76 -15.52 -4.16
CA ILE A 291 1.24 -15.46 -5.54
C ILE A 291 2.31 -15.05 -6.54
N SER A 292 3.19 -14.11 -6.18
CA SER A 292 4.33 -13.70 -7.02
C SER A 292 5.25 -14.86 -7.33
N ILE A 293 5.58 -15.67 -6.31
CA ILE A 293 6.43 -16.86 -6.45
C ILE A 293 5.71 -17.89 -7.32
N MET A 294 4.43 -18.15 -7.08
CA MET A 294 3.65 -19.08 -7.90
C MET A 294 3.56 -18.63 -9.37
N ALA A 295 3.40 -17.32 -9.61
CA ALA A 295 3.39 -16.74 -10.96
C ALA A 295 4.75 -16.86 -11.63
N PHE A 296 5.85 -16.60 -10.91
CA PHE A 296 7.21 -16.78 -11.41
C PHE A 296 7.52 -18.23 -11.79
N LEU A 297 7.01 -19.18 -11.01
CA LEU A 297 7.15 -20.62 -11.26
C LEU A 297 6.20 -21.15 -12.34
N ASN A 298 5.39 -20.29 -12.98
CA ASN A 298 4.32 -20.66 -13.91
C ASN A 298 3.32 -21.69 -13.34
N LYS A 299 3.17 -21.73 -12.01
CA LYS A 299 2.26 -22.64 -11.29
C LYS A 299 0.99 -21.94 -10.81
N PHE A 300 0.89 -20.62 -10.99
CA PHE A 300 -0.30 -19.87 -10.64
C PHE A 300 -1.37 -20.01 -11.73
N HIS A 301 -2.43 -20.74 -11.42
CA HIS A 301 -3.61 -20.84 -12.27
C HIS A 301 -4.79 -20.20 -11.54
N ASP A 302 -5.17 -18.99 -11.94
CA ASP A 302 -6.39 -18.32 -11.45
C ASP A 302 -7.46 -18.35 -12.56
N PRO A 303 -8.30 -19.39 -12.60
CA PRO A 303 -9.36 -19.52 -13.61
C PRO A 303 -10.42 -18.41 -13.50
N SER A 304 -10.55 -17.78 -12.32
CA SER A 304 -11.51 -16.69 -12.09
C SER A 304 -10.95 -15.31 -12.41
N GLN A 305 -9.62 -15.19 -12.53
CA GLN A 305 -8.89 -13.94 -12.73
C GLN A 305 -9.18 -12.86 -11.67
N SER A 306 -9.79 -13.24 -10.55
CA SER A 306 -10.35 -12.32 -9.55
C SER A 306 -9.41 -12.07 -8.38
N VAL A 307 -8.48 -12.99 -8.08
CA VAL A 307 -7.63 -12.93 -6.88
C VAL A 307 -6.77 -11.65 -6.88
N MET A 308 -6.30 -11.25 -8.05
CA MET A 308 -5.51 -10.03 -8.22
C MET A 308 -6.34 -8.75 -7.96
N ALA A 309 -7.63 -8.75 -8.29
CA ALA A 309 -8.54 -7.65 -7.99
C ALA A 309 -8.80 -7.51 -6.50
N TRP A 310 -9.00 -8.63 -5.81
CA TRP A 310 -9.13 -8.63 -4.35
C TRP A 310 -7.86 -8.15 -3.65
N ILE A 311 -6.68 -8.57 -4.11
CA ILE A 311 -5.41 -8.10 -3.55
C ILE A 311 -5.23 -6.59 -3.75
N ALA A 312 -5.51 -6.10 -4.95
CA ALA A 312 -5.37 -4.68 -5.27
C ALA A 312 -6.31 -3.78 -4.45
N VAL A 313 -7.55 -4.22 -4.22
CA VAL A 313 -8.60 -3.40 -3.59
C VAL A 313 -8.63 -3.56 -2.07
N PHE A 314 -8.33 -4.75 -1.55
CA PHE A 314 -8.34 -5.01 -0.11
C PHE A 314 -6.95 -5.05 0.49
N VAL A 315 -6.07 -5.88 -0.05
CA VAL A 315 -4.83 -6.24 0.66
C VAL A 315 -3.79 -5.13 0.63
N LEU A 316 -3.63 -4.43 -0.50
CA LEU A 316 -2.73 -3.28 -0.58
C LEU A 316 -3.17 -2.11 0.31
N PRO A 317 -4.46 -1.69 0.30
CA PRO A 317 -4.84 -0.45 0.98
C PRO A 317 -5.30 -0.65 2.43
N ILE A 318 -5.55 -1.89 2.88
CA ILE A 318 -6.01 -2.15 4.25
C ILE A 318 -4.97 -1.76 5.30
N ASN A 319 -3.67 -1.95 5.04
CA ASN A 319 -2.60 -1.55 5.96
C ASN A 319 -2.69 -0.05 6.28
N SER A 320 -2.86 0.79 5.25
CA SER A 320 -3.01 2.24 5.40
C SER A 320 -4.25 2.65 6.18
N SER A 321 -5.32 1.84 6.18
CA SER A 321 -6.55 2.10 6.95
C SER A 321 -6.48 1.63 8.41
N ILE A 322 -5.71 0.57 8.69
CA ILE A 322 -5.57 -0.01 10.04
C ILE A 322 -4.52 0.77 10.86
N ASN A 323 -3.48 1.30 10.20
CA ASN A 323 -2.40 2.08 10.81
C ASN A 323 -2.89 3.12 11.84
N PRO A 324 -3.85 4.02 11.51
CA PRO A 324 -4.43 4.96 12.48
C PRO A 324 -5.04 4.34 13.73
N LEU A 325 -5.84 3.28 13.57
CA LEU A 325 -6.49 2.58 14.69
C LEU A 325 -5.44 2.02 15.64
N LEU A 326 -4.36 1.49 15.08
CA LEU A 326 -3.29 0.92 15.87
C LEU A 326 -2.50 1.99 16.62
N TYR A 327 -2.22 3.15 16.01
CA TYR A 327 -1.51 4.24 16.68
C TYR A 327 -2.33 4.93 17.78
N THR A 328 -3.63 5.12 17.53
CA THR A 328 -4.56 5.75 18.47
C THR A 328 -4.88 4.83 19.65
N LEU A 329 -5.24 3.56 19.40
CA LEU A 329 -5.50 2.58 20.46
C LEU A 329 -4.24 2.24 21.28
N SER A 330 -3.06 2.52 20.73
CA SER A 330 -1.78 2.28 21.41
C SER A 330 -1.38 3.37 22.40
N ASN A 331 -1.94 4.58 22.29
CA ASN A 331 -1.63 5.68 23.20
C ASN A 331 -2.63 5.71 24.37
N PRO A 332 -2.22 5.44 25.62
CA PRO A 332 -3.13 5.44 26.78
C PRO A 332 -3.88 6.77 26.97
N HIS A 333 -3.28 7.88 26.54
CA HIS A 333 -3.85 9.23 26.64
C HIS A 333 -4.81 9.57 25.50
N ALA A 334 -4.88 8.77 24.43
CA ALA A 334 -5.87 8.92 23.37
C ALA A 334 -7.19 8.18 23.68
N ARG A 335 -7.24 7.42 24.79
CA ARG A 335 -8.43 6.70 25.26
C ARG A 335 -9.20 7.45 26.36
N GLN A 336 -8.70 8.60 26.81
CA GLN A 336 -9.35 9.49 27.77
C GLN A 336 -9.97 10.66 27.01
#